data_AF-A0AAV7AA94-F1
#
_entry.id   AF-A0AAV7AA94-F1
#
_cell.length_a   1.000
_cell.length_b   1.000
_cell.length_c   1.000
_cell.angle_alpha   90.00
_cell.angle_beta   90.00
_cell.angle_gamma   90.00
#
_symmetry.space_group_name_H-M   'P 1'
#
loop_
_entity.id
_entity.type
_entity.pdbx_description
1 polymer ?
#
loop_
_entity_poly.entity_id
_entity_poly.type
_entity_poly.pdbx_seq_one_letter_code
_entity_poly.pdbx_strand_id
1 'polypeptide(L)'
;YVCLDPEINPVTQEPVRCANFTASAPCYPAPNISCKDYDGNTTAFSGKEIGFYRPFPCRNVNGYSYKVAVALSLFLGWLGADRFYLGYPALGAEVLQRRFCGIGSLIRFPPHPMQV
;
A
#
# COMPACT_ATOMS: atom_id res chain seq x y z
N TYR A 1 12.18 -21.93 -15.07
CA TYR A 1 10.79 -21.56 -14.79
C TYR A 1 10.69 -20.05 -14.79
N VAL A 2 9.51 -19.50 -15.08
CA VAL A 2 9.23 -18.06 -15.05
C VAL A 2 7.97 -17.86 -14.21
N CYS A 3 8.00 -16.94 -13.26
CA CYS A 3 6.82 -16.59 -12.47
C CYS A 3 6.21 -15.30 -13.01
N LEU A 4 4.88 -15.24 -13.06
CA LEU A 4 4.20 -13.99 -13.32
C LEU A 4 4.22 -13.12 -12.06
N ASP A 5 4.20 -11.82 -12.27
CA ASP A 5 3.93 -10.88 -11.19
C ASP A 5 2.52 -11.10 -10.64
N PRO A 6 2.31 -10.89 -9.33
CA PRO A 6 0.99 -11.01 -8.75
C PRO A 6 0.03 -9.94 -9.24
N GLU A 7 -1.25 -10.30 -9.32
CA GLU A 7 -2.30 -9.36 -9.64
C GLU A 7 -2.41 -8.29 -8.55
N ILE A 8 -2.38 -7.02 -8.94
CA ILE A 8 -2.41 -5.88 -8.00
C ILE A 8 -3.82 -5.28 -8.01
N ASN A 9 -4.40 -5.10 -6.82
CA ASN A 9 -5.68 -4.43 -6.65
C ASN A 9 -5.55 -2.94 -7.02
N PRO A 10 -6.37 -2.42 -7.96
CA PRO A 10 -6.26 -1.04 -8.43
C PRO A 10 -6.64 0.03 -7.39
N VAL A 11 -7.32 -0.36 -6.31
CA VAL A 11 -7.75 0.56 -5.25
C VAL A 11 -6.68 0.70 -4.18
N THR A 12 -6.17 -0.42 -3.68
CA THR A 12 -5.27 -0.49 -2.52
C THR A 12 -3.79 -0.59 -2.91
N GLN A 13 -3.50 -0.88 -4.18
CA GLN A 13 -2.16 -1.24 -4.68
C GLN A 13 -1.55 -2.46 -3.98
N GLU A 14 -2.38 -3.32 -3.40
CA GLU A 14 -1.94 -4.55 -2.75
C GLU A 14 -2.06 -5.77 -3.69
N PRO A 15 -1.22 -6.79 -3.53
CA PRO A 15 -1.42 -8.06 -4.22
C PRO A 15 -2.74 -8.71 -3.82
N VAL A 16 -3.52 -9.16 -4.81
CA VAL A 16 -4.80 -9.82 -4.60
C VAL A 16 -4.60 -11.07 -3.72
N ARG A 17 -5.40 -11.20 -2.65
CA ARG A 17 -5.34 -12.29 -1.65
C ARG A 17 -4.04 -12.32 -0.83
N CYS A 18 -3.56 -11.15 -0.40
CA CYS A 18 -2.55 -11.06 0.66
C CYS A 18 -3.11 -11.53 2.01
N ALA A 19 -2.63 -12.67 2.51
CA ALA A 19 -2.98 -13.22 3.82
C ALA A 19 -1.70 -13.54 4.59
N ASN A 20 -1.64 -13.18 5.88
CA ASN A 20 -0.44 -13.38 6.71
C ASN A 20 0.86 -12.90 6.05
N PHE A 21 0.84 -11.68 5.47
CA PHE A 21 1.98 -11.07 4.79
C PHE A 21 2.54 -11.87 3.61
N THR A 22 1.76 -12.80 3.07
CA THR A 22 2.13 -13.65 1.94
C THR A 22 1.01 -13.68 0.92
N ALA A 23 1.35 -13.62 -0.37
CA ALA A 23 0.41 -13.91 -1.44
C ALA A 23 1.07 -14.84 -2.46
N SER A 24 0.26 -15.45 -3.33
CA SER A 24 0.69 -16.56 -4.19
C SER A 24 0.54 -16.20 -5.67
N ALA A 25 1.62 -16.34 -6.44
CA ALA A 25 1.65 -16.06 -7.88
C ALA A 25 1.92 -17.35 -8.68
N PRO A 26 1.28 -17.52 -9.86
CA PRO A 26 1.49 -18.70 -10.70
C PRO A 26 2.87 -18.66 -11.38
N CYS A 27 3.54 -19.81 -11.42
CA CYS A 27 4.81 -20.00 -12.08
C CYS A 27 4.73 -21.08 -13.17
N TYR A 28 5.40 -20.81 -14.29
CA TYR A 28 5.43 -21.62 -15.50
C TYR A 28 6.80 -22.31 -15.62
N PRO A 29 6.85 -23.64 -15.69
CA PRO A 29 8.08 -24.37 -15.98
C PRO A 29 8.59 -24.09 -17.41
N ALA A 30 9.83 -24.49 -17.70
CA ALA A 30 10.37 -24.36 -19.05
C ALA A 30 9.61 -25.26 -20.04
N PRO A 31 9.51 -24.91 -21.33
CA PRO A 31 8.90 -25.77 -22.33
C PRO A 31 9.70 -27.08 -22.50
N ASN A 32 9.01 -28.17 -22.81
CA ASN A 32 9.58 -29.50 -23.03
C ASN A 32 10.28 -30.11 -21.80
N ILE A 33 9.79 -29.82 -20.59
CA ILE A 33 10.27 -30.48 -19.37
C ILE A 33 9.19 -31.40 -18.81
N SER A 34 9.58 -32.60 -18.40
CA SER A 34 8.71 -33.56 -17.73
C SER A 34 8.99 -33.57 -16.23
N CYS A 35 7.98 -33.28 -15.40
CA CYS A 35 8.09 -33.50 -13.97
C CYS A 35 7.46 -34.84 -13.61
N LYS A 36 8.04 -35.49 -12.61
CA LYS A 36 7.48 -36.68 -11.98
C LYS A 36 6.91 -36.27 -10.63
N ASP A 37 5.62 -36.49 -10.44
CA ASP A 37 4.95 -36.23 -9.17
C ASP A 37 5.36 -37.27 -8.11
N TYR A 38 5.03 -37.02 -6.85
CA TYR A 38 5.25 -37.96 -5.74
C TYR A 38 4.53 -39.29 -5.97
N ASP A 39 3.40 -39.28 -6.68
CA ASP A 39 2.64 -40.47 -7.09
C ASP A 39 3.23 -41.20 -8.32
N GLY A 40 4.34 -40.71 -8.88
CA GLY A 40 5.02 -41.30 -10.02
C GLY A 40 4.42 -40.96 -11.39
N ASN A 41 3.36 -40.14 -11.43
CA ASN A 41 2.77 -39.63 -12.67
C ASN A 41 3.73 -38.63 -13.35
N THR A 42 3.90 -38.75 -14.67
CA THR A 42 4.79 -37.88 -15.44
C THR A 42 3.97 -36.86 -16.20
N THR A 43 4.04 -35.58 -15.81
CA THR A 43 3.38 -34.48 -16.50
C THR A 43 4.40 -33.74 -17.36
N ALA A 44 4.15 -33.68 -18.67
CA ALA A 44 4.97 -32.95 -19.62
C ALA A 44 4.46 -31.52 -19.74
N PHE A 45 5.30 -30.54 -19.41
CA PHE A 45 4.92 -29.14 -19.46
C PHE A 45 5.40 -28.48 -20.76
N SER A 46 4.46 -27.88 -21.49
CA SER A 46 4.73 -27.10 -22.71
C SER A 46 5.12 -25.63 -22.42
N GLY A 47 5.35 -25.30 -21.14
CA GLY A 47 5.72 -23.93 -20.68
C GLY A 47 4.56 -22.93 -20.63
N LYS A 48 3.34 -23.33 -21.00
CA LYS A 48 2.11 -22.51 -20.90
C LYS A 48 1.20 -22.90 -19.73
N GLU A 49 1.49 -24.01 -19.08
CA GLU A 49 0.69 -24.54 -17.98
C GLU A 49 1.25 -24.07 -16.62
N ILE A 50 0.36 -23.87 -15.65
CA ILE A 50 0.74 -23.50 -14.29
C ILE A 50 1.35 -24.74 -13.64
N GLY A 51 2.65 -24.68 -13.32
CA GLY A 51 3.33 -25.80 -12.66
C GLY A 51 3.19 -25.75 -11.15
N PHE A 52 3.30 -24.56 -10.56
CA PHE A 52 3.19 -24.35 -9.11
C PHE A 52 2.90 -22.88 -8.80
N TYR A 53 2.48 -22.63 -7.56
CA TYR A 53 2.33 -21.29 -7.00
C TYR A 53 3.51 -20.96 -6.10
N ARG A 54 4.12 -19.80 -6.28
CA ARG A 54 5.20 -19.32 -5.43
C ARG A 54 4.67 -18.28 -4.44
N PRO A 55 4.93 -18.43 -3.13
CA PRO A 55 4.63 -17.38 -2.17
C PRO A 55 5.60 -16.21 -2.35
N PHE A 56 5.07 -15.00 -2.28
CA PHE A 56 5.83 -13.76 -2.28
C PHE A 56 5.43 -12.91 -1.08
N PRO A 57 6.36 -12.11 -0.52
CA PRO A 57 6.07 -11.25 0.61
C PRO A 57 5.12 -10.13 0.16
N CYS A 58 4.06 -9.89 0.92
CA CYS A 58 3.13 -8.79 0.71
C CYS A 58 2.86 -8.06 2.03
N ARG A 59 2.52 -6.78 1.95
CA ARG A 59 2.10 -6.00 3.12
C ARG A 59 0.58 -5.88 3.11
N ASN A 60 -0.07 -6.42 4.13
CA ASN A 60 -1.51 -6.24 4.30
C ASN A 60 -1.79 -4.76 4.58
N VAL A 61 -2.61 -4.12 3.74
CA VAL A 61 -3.05 -2.74 3.97
C VAL A 61 -4.49 -2.72 4.45
N ASN A 62 -4.86 -1.73 5.26
CA ASN A 62 -6.19 -1.61 5.86
C ASN A 62 -7.31 -1.30 4.83
N GLY A 63 -7.13 -1.61 3.55
CA GLY A 63 -8.13 -1.37 2.50
C GLY A 63 -8.27 0.09 2.04
N TYR A 64 -7.44 1.01 2.53
CA TYR A 64 -7.50 2.42 2.10
C TYR A 64 -7.08 2.60 0.64
N SER A 65 -7.76 3.51 -0.06
CA SER A 65 -7.43 3.77 -1.45
C SER A 65 -6.17 4.63 -1.57
N TYR A 66 -5.15 4.08 -2.23
CA TYR A 66 -3.89 4.78 -2.48
C TYR A 66 -4.12 6.07 -3.29
N LYS A 67 -5.01 6.04 -4.28
CA LYS A 67 -5.32 7.20 -5.13
C LYS A 67 -5.87 8.38 -4.30
N VAL A 68 -6.76 8.08 -3.36
CA VAL A 68 -7.36 9.10 -2.49
C VAL A 68 -6.33 9.65 -1.51
N ALA A 69 -5.50 8.79 -0.91
CA ALA A 69 -4.40 9.22 -0.04
C ALA A 69 -3.44 10.16 -0.79
N VAL A 70 -3.01 9.80 -2.00
CA VAL A 70 -2.13 10.66 -2.82
C VAL A 70 -2.81 11.98 -3.19
N ALA A 71 -4.09 11.95 -3.59
CA ALA A 71 -4.83 13.18 -3.89
C ALA A 71 -4.97 14.08 -2.65
N LEU A 72 -5.29 13.51 -1.48
CA LEU A 72 -5.37 14.24 -0.22
C LEU A 72 -4.01 14.82 0.19
N SER A 73 -2.92 14.10 -0.05
CA SER A 73 -1.56 14.59 0.17
C SER A 73 -1.21 15.77 -0.75
N LEU A 74 -1.56 15.71 -2.04
CA LEU A 74 -1.25 16.77 -3.01
C LEU A 74 -2.09 18.04 -2.79
N PHE A 75 -3.41 17.89 -2.58
CA PHE A 75 -4.32 19.04 -2.52
C PHE A 75 -4.56 19.55 -1.09
N LEU A 76 -4.60 18.66 -0.09
CA LEU A 76 -4.91 18.98 1.30
C LEU A 76 -3.79 18.57 2.28
N GLY A 77 -2.59 18.25 1.77
CA GLY A 77 -1.45 17.85 2.60
C GLY A 77 -0.95 18.96 3.53
N TRP A 78 -1.12 20.23 3.12
CA TRP A 78 -0.79 21.40 3.95
C TRP A 78 -1.74 21.55 5.15
N LEU A 79 -2.96 21.00 5.08
CA LEU A 79 -3.92 20.89 6.18
C LEU A 79 -3.80 19.56 6.96
N GLY A 80 -2.99 18.61 6.47
CA GLY A 80 -2.80 17.29 7.09
C GLY A 80 -3.96 16.31 6.88
N ALA A 81 -4.85 16.54 5.90
CA ALA A 81 -6.03 15.71 5.66
C ALA A 81 -5.69 14.24 5.31
N ASP A 82 -4.55 14.00 4.65
CA ASP A 82 -4.03 12.66 4.38
C ASP A 82 -3.86 11.81 5.65
N ARG A 83 -3.33 12.39 6.75
CA ARG A 83 -3.12 11.67 8.00
C ARG A 83 -4.41 11.35 8.75
N PHE A 84 -5.43 12.19 8.60
CA PHE A 84 -6.77 11.88 9.10
C PHE A 84 -7.41 10.73 8.30
N TYR A 85 -7.18 10.68 6.99
CA TYR A 85 -7.72 9.62 6.12
C TYR A 85 -7.13 8.24 6.40
N LEU A 86 -5.85 8.16 6.76
CA LEU A 86 -5.20 6.90 7.16
C LEU A 86 -5.55 6.46 8.60
N GLY A 87 -6.31 7.25 9.36
CA GLY A 87 -6.72 6.91 10.72
C GLY A 87 -5.70 7.25 11.81
N TYR A 88 -4.81 8.22 11.57
CA TYR A 88 -3.85 8.72 12.56
C TYR A 88 -4.24 10.14 13.06
N PRO A 89 -5.29 10.28 13.89
CA PRO A 89 -5.82 11.59 14.30
C PRO A 89 -4.84 12.40 15.16
N ALA A 90 -4.01 11.74 15.97
CA ALA A 90 -3.01 12.41 16.80
C ALA A 90 -1.96 13.15 15.96
N LEU A 91 -1.46 12.51 14.90
CA LEU A 91 -0.49 13.10 13.97
C LEU A 91 -1.12 14.17 13.07
N GLY A 92 -2.41 14.09 12.79
CA GLY A 92 -3.16 15.11 12.06
C GLY A 92 -3.37 16.40 12.88
N ALA A 93 -3.71 16.25 14.16
CA ALA A 93 -3.90 17.38 15.08
C ALA A 93 -2.61 18.17 15.31
N GLU A 94 -1.45 17.51 15.39
CA GLU A 94 -0.15 18.19 15.50
C GLU A 94 0.18 19.04 14.26
N VAL A 95 -0.12 18.55 13.06
CA VAL A 95 0.11 19.30 11.81
C VAL A 95 -0.78 20.54 11.76
N LEU A 96 -2.05 20.40 12.16
CA LEU A 96 -3.00 21.51 12.21
C LEU A 96 -2.57 22.56 13.26
N GLN A 97 -2.22 22.14 14.47
CA GLN A 97 -1.79 23.02 15.57
C GLN A 97 -0.48 23.76 15.24
N ARG A 98 0.50 23.07 14.65
CA ARG A 98 1.81 23.66 14.31
C ARG A 98 1.71 24.65 13.14
N ARG A 99 0.79 24.44 12.20
CA ARG A 99 0.53 25.35 11.07
C ARG A 99 -0.27 26.59 11.50
N PHE A 100 -1.27 26.44 12.36
CA PHE A 100 -2.06 27.57 12.86
C PHE A 100 -1.24 28.47 13.80
N CYS A 101 -0.33 27.90 14.60
CA CYS A 101 0.61 28.66 15.42
C CYS A 101 1.73 29.33 14.57
N GLY A 102 2.19 28.66 13.51
CA GLY A 102 3.26 29.18 12.63
C GLY A 102 2.83 30.27 11.63
N ILE A 103 1.59 30.24 11.14
CA ILE A 103 1.07 31.23 10.17
C ILE A 103 0.26 32.33 10.89
N GLY A 104 -0.36 32.02 12.03
CA GLY A 104 -1.07 33.00 12.88
C GLY A 104 -0.15 34.01 13.57
N SER A 105 1.15 33.74 13.67
CA SER A 105 2.12 34.69 14.26
C SER A 105 2.50 35.85 13.34
N LEU A 106 2.16 35.80 12.04
CA LEU A 106 2.47 36.89 11.08
C LEU A 106 1.27 37.78 10.74
N ILE A 107 0.06 37.44 11.19
CA ILE A 107 -1.13 38.25 10.95
C ILE A 107 -1.78 38.59 12.31
N ARG A 108 -1.27 39.69 12.90
CA ARG A 108 -2.03 40.71 13.68
C ARG A 108 -2.36 40.36 15.16
N PHE A 109 -2.13 41.17 16.22
CA PHE A 109 -1.70 42.55 16.56
C PHE A 109 -0.91 42.46 17.91
N PRO A 110 -0.06 43.44 18.30
CA PRO A 110 0.49 43.46 19.65
C PRO A 110 -0.66 43.51 20.68
N PRO A 111 -0.63 42.70 21.75
CA PRO A 111 -1.59 42.86 22.82
C PRO A 111 -1.40 44.26 23.42
N HIS A 112 -2.50 45.01 23.50
CA HIS A 112 -2.58 46.19 24.35
C HIS A 112 -2.01 45.84 25.75
N PRO A 113 -1.27 46.75 26.39
CA PRO A 113 -0.77 46.51 27.73
C PRO A 113 -1.97 46.34 28.67
N MET A 114 -2.12 45.16 29.29
CA MET A 114 -2.97 45.04 30.47
C MET A 114 -2.34 45.91 31.56
N GLN A 115 -3.04 46.99 31.90
CA GLN A 115 -2.84 47.74 33.13
C GLN A 115 -3.87 47.29 34.17
N VAL A 116 -3.40 47.29 35.42
CA VAL A 116 -4.07 47.13 36.72
C VAL A 116 -4.28 45.69 37.19
#